data_AF-A0A9W6QXK4-F1
#
_entry.id   AF-A0A9W6QXK4-F1
#
_cell.length_a   1.000
_cell.length_b   1.000
_cell.length_c   1.000
_cell.angle_alpha   90.00
_cell.angle_beta   90.00
_cell.angle_gamma   90.00
#
_symmetry.space_group_name_H-M   'P 1'
#
loop_
_entity.id
_entity.type
_entity.pdbx_description
1 polymer ?
#
loop_
_entity_poly.entity_id
_entity_poly.type
_entity_poly.pdbx_seq_one_letter_code
_entity_poly.pdbx_strand_id
1 'polypeptide(L)'
;MSLGDERELVPLGAGFDLAKRGYDRHQVDEHLERLDGDLKMLAADRDAAITQAGDLARQLEQARGEIDNLRGQVERLGQPPTTVEGLSERLQRMLRLAQEEAADTKARAEAEAGHIRAKAEADASAMRARYEQLLSELDTRRKEMEAEHREVLAKARAEAEGILDKAKAERDRLDTDAEQRRAQVEEDFEIAMAARRNEAMRALAEQEATSKAEAERRVREATEEAAAIRAKVAAEEKAAKDDIARRRRESVEDANRRRQESITEANARLAEASDEANRRVREATEESTKRINQAAEKVEALRELRAGIAKQVKAARAVLSEAHEVLGEPEPQAPEATEGASAGTDGPTAKAAGE
;
A
#
# COMPACT_ATOMS: atom_id res chain seq x y z
N MET A 1 97.24 98.92 44.50
CA MET A 1 95.85 99.39 44.61
C MET A 1 95.65 99.90 46.01
N SER A 2 95.12 101.13 46.09
CA SER A 2 94.65 101.90 47.24
C SER A 2 94.63 101.18 48.60
N LEU A 3 95.58 101.51 49.47
CA LEU A 3 95.29 101.55 50.90
C LEU A 3 94.87 102.99 51.18
N GLY A 4 93.55 103.20 51.05
CA GLY A 4 92.90 104.45 51.37
C GLY A 4 93.15 104.80 52.83
N ASP A 5 93.82 105.92 53.02
CA ASP A 5 93.22 107.14 53.57
C ASP A 5 91.87 106.95 54.31
N GLU A 6 91.89 106.22 55.42
CA GLU A 6 90.98 106.46 56.54
C GLU A 6 91.86 106.64 57.76
N ARG A 7 92.50 107.80 57.83
CA ARG A 7 92.80 108.42 59.12
C ARG A 7 91.46 108.68 59.77
N GLU A 8 90.93 107.66 60.44
CA GLU A 8 89.83 107.78 61.38
C GLU A 8 90.36 108.67 62.48
N LEU A 9 90.21 109.98 62.24
CA LEU A 9 90.38 111.03 63.20
C LEU A 9 89.54 110.61 64.39
N VAL A 10 90.20 110.10 65.45
CA VAL A 10 89.58 109.93 66.75
C VAL A 10 88.80 111.21 67.00
N PRO A 11 87.47 111.13 67.21
CA PRO A 11 86.70 112.34 67.44
C PRO A 11 87.28 112.95 68.70
N LEU A 12 88.05 114.04 68.55
CA LEU A 12 88.45 114.86 69.67
C LEU A 12 87.13 115.43 70.19
N GLY A 13 86.57 114.72 71.17
CA GLY A 13 85.35 115.11 71.87
C GLY A 13 85.47 116.59 72.22
N ALA A 14 84.36 117.31 72.02
CA ALA A 14 84.25 118.75 72.26
C ALA A 14 85.04 119.13 73.53
N GLY A 15 85.94 120.12 73.40
CA GLY A 15 86.86 120.49 74.47
C GLY A 15 86.15 120.76 75.80
N PHE A 16 86.90 120.64 76.91
CA PHE A 16 86.36 120.76 78.27
C PHE A 16 85.59 122.06 78.48
N ASP A 17 84.45 121.97 79.17
CA ASP A 17 83.65 123.12 79.58
C ASP A 17 84.44 124.02 80.56
N LEU A 18 84.21 125.34 80.50
CA LEU A 18 84.92 126.33 81.33
C LEU A 18 84.14 126.66 82.61
N ALA A 19 84.74 126.38 83.77
CA ALA A 19 84.30 126.84 85.09
C ALA A 19 84.93 128.20 85.46
N LYS A 20 84.40 128.85 86.51
CA LYS A 20 84.69 130.25 86.93
C LYS A 20 86.19 130.62 87.03
N ARG A 21 87.10 129.64 87.04
CA ARG A 21 88.58 129.73 86.91
C ARG A 21 89.22 128.47 86.25
N GLY A 22 88.84 128.11 85.02
CA GLY A 22 89.55 127.07 84.23
C GLY A 22 88.64 125.96 83.69
N TYR A 23 89.21 124.88 83.15
CA TYR A 23 88.44 123.73 82.65
C TYR A 23 87.76 122.94 83.78
N ASP A 24 86.61 122.33 83.47
CA ASP A 24 85.91 121.44 84.38
C ASP A 24 86.81 120.25 84.76
N ARG A 25 87.17 120.18 86.05
CA ARG A 25 88.09 119.17 86.55
C ARG A 25 87.55 117.76 86.35
N HIS A 26 86.24 117.55 86.49
CA HIS A 26 85.64 116.23 86.34
C HIS A 26 85.73 115.76 84.88
N GLN A 27 85.49 116.64 83.91
CA GLN A 27 85.61 116.30 82.50
C GLN A 27 87.06 116.00 82.10
N VAL A 28 88.03 116.75 82.64
CA VAL A 28 89.47 116.49 82.42
C VAL A 28 89.89 115.16 83.00
N ASP A 29 89.50 114.86 84.24
CA ASP A 29 89.84 113.60 84.90
C ASP A 29 89.24 112.40 84.14
N GLU A 30 87.99 112.48 83.68
CA GLU A 30 87.36 111.44 82.86
C GLU A 30 88.06 111.24 81.51
N HIS A 31 88.52 112.33 80.87
CA HIS A 31 89.25 112.24 79.61
C HIS A 31 90.66 111.66 79.79
N LEU A 32 91.37 112.03 80.87
CA LEU A 32 92.65 111.43 81.20
C LEU A 32 92.50 109.94 81.52
N GLU A 33 91.44 109.55 82.23
CA GLU A 33 91.15 108.14 82.50
C GLU A 33 90.84 107.37 81.19
N ARG A 34 90.10 107.99 80.26
CA ARG A 34 89.88 107.44 78.91
C ARG A 34 91.21 107.28 78.15
N LEU A 35 92.05 108.32 78.11
CA LEU A 35 93.36 108.29 77.43
C LEU A 35 94.31 107.25 78.04
N ASP A 36 94.35 107.12 79.36
CA ASP A 36 95.11 106.09 80.04
C ASP A 36 94.59 104.69 79.71
N GLY A 37 93.27 104.54 79.53
CA GLY A 37 92.64 103.33 79.01
C GLY A 37 93.07 103.01 77.58
N ASP A 38 93.01 104.00 76.69
CA ASP A 38 93.39 103.87 75.27
C ASP A 38 94.88 103.57 75.12
N LEU A 39 95.75 104.22 75.91
CA LEU A 39 97.19 103.93 75.92
C LEU A 39 97.51 102.51 76.40
N LYS A 40 96.77 102.02 77.41
CA LYS A 40 96.90 100.62 77.86
C LYS A 40 96.45 99.64 76.77
N MET A 41 95.37 99.95 76.06
CA MET A 41 94.90 99.14 74.93
C MET A 41 95.92 99.13 73.79
N LEU A 42 96.43 100.29 73.37
CA LEU A 42 97.45 100.40 72.34
C LEU A 42 98.77 99.71 72.73
N ALA A 43 99.16 99.78 74.01
CA ALA A 43 100.32 99.05 74.49
C ALA A 43 100.09 97.53 74.42
N ALA A 44 98.91 97.05 74.81
CA ALA A 44 98.54 95.64 74.69
C ALA A 44 98.51 95.18 73.22
N ASP A 45 97.95 95.99 72.32
CA ASP A 45 97.91 95.70 70.88
C ASP A 45 99.31 95.68 70.26
N ARG A 46 100.18 96.64 70.64
CA ARG A 46 101.58 96.64 70.23
C ARG A 46 102.30 95.39 70.71
N ASP A 47 102.14 95.02 71.97
CA ASP A 47 102.81 93.86 72.55
C ASP A 47 102.29 92.54 71.93
N ALA A 48 101.01 92.47 71.61
CA ALA A 48 100.41 91.37 70.83
C ALA A 48 100.98 91.32 69.40
N ALA A 49 101.09 92.46 68.72
CA ALA A 49 101.66 92.54 67.38
C ALA A 49 103.16 92.16 67.35
N ILE A 50 103.93 92.57 68.37
CA ILE A 50 105.35 92.17 68.52
C ILE A 50 105.45 90.66 68.72
N THR A 51 104.57 90.08 69.53
CA THR A 51 104.53 88.62 69.75
C THR A 51 104.18 87.89 68.45
N GLN A 52 103.14 88.32 67.74
CA GLN A 52 102.74 87.75 66.45
C GLN A 52 103.84 87.89 65.39
N ALA A 53 104.51 89.03 65.32
CA ALA A 53 105.65 89.23 64.42
C ALA A 53 106.82 88.30 64.76
N GLY A 54 107.09 88.08 66.04
CA GLY A 54 108.07 87.10 66.52
C GLY A 54 107.71 85.66 66.15
N ASP A 55 106.44 85.29 66.25
CA ASP A 55 105.95 83.96 65.87
C ASP A 55 106.04 83.72 64.37
N LEU A 56 105.62 84.69 63.56
CA LEU A 56 105.73 84.62 62.11
C LEU A 56 107.19 84.57 61.65
N ALA A 57 108.08 85.32 62.30
CA ALA A 57 109.51 85.24 62.02
C ALA A 57 110.07 83.83 62.30
N ARG A 58 109.65 83.19 63.40
CA ARG A 58 110.02 81.80 63.70
C ARG A 58 109.49 80.80 62.67
N GLN A 59 108.24 80.93 62.26
CA GLN A 59 107.65 80.07 61.22
C GLN A 59 108.34 80.23 59.86
N LEU A 60 108.68 81.48 59.49
CA LEU A 60 109.44 81.75 58.27
C LEU A 60 110.83 81.12 58.31
N GLU A 61 111.52 81.20 59.45
CA GLU A 61 112.84 80.59 59.59
C GLU A 61 112.77 79.06 59.55
N GLN A 62 111.73 78.46 60.17
CA GLN A 62 111.49 77.03 60.07
C GLN A 62 111.21 76.61 58.61
N ALA A 63 110.31 77.30 57.92
CA ALA A 63 109.99 77.00 56.52
C ALA A 63 111.21 77.19 55.60
N ARG A 64 112.05 78.22 55.84
CA ARG A 64 113.32 78.41 55.12
C ARG A 64 114.28 77.25 55.37
N GLY A 65 114.44 76.84 56.63
CA GLY A 65 115.26 75.67 56.98
C GLY A 65 114.75 74.39 56.33
N GLU A 66 113.44 74.16 56.28
CA GLU A 66 112.82 73.03 55.58
C GLU A 66 113.07 73.09 54.07
N ILE A 67 112.91 74.27 53.44
CA ILE A 67 113.19 74.46 52.02
C ILE A 67 114.66 74.20 51.72
N ASP A 68 115.59 74.68 52.53
CA ASP A 68 117.03 74.46 52.32
C ASP A 68 117.41 73.00 52.53
N ASN A 69 116.79 72.32 53.50
CA ASN A 69 116.93 70.88 53.68
C ASN A 69 116.41 70.09 52.48
N LEU A 70 115.21 70.41 51.97
CA LEU A 70 114.63 69.79 50.79
C LEU A 70 115.46 70.07 49.53
N ARG A 71 115.94 71.30 49.35
CA ARG A 71 116.84 71.67 48.24
C ARG A 71 118.14 70.88 48.30
N GLY A 72 118.76 70.77 49.47
CA GLY A 72 119.96 69.97 49.66
C GLY A 72 119.72 68.47 49.42
N GLN A 73 118.55 67.94 49.78
CA GLN A 73 118.15 66.57 49.43
C GLN A 73 117.99 66.40 47.91
N VAL A 74 117.30 67.33 47.24
CA VAL A 74 117.11 67.30 45.78
C VAL A 74 118.45 67.39 45.05
N GLU A 75 119.36 68.25 45.49
CA GLU A 75 120.69 68.36 44.91
C GLU A 75 121.51 67.06 45.07
N ARG A 76 121.48 66.45 46.26
CA ARG A 76 122.10 65.13 46.49
C ARG A 76 121.49 64.02 45.64
N LEU A 77 120.18 64.05 45.41
CA LEU A 77 119.48 63.06 44.58
C LEU A 77 119.66 63.31 43.06
N GLY A 78 119.90 64.55 42.66
CA GLY A 78 120.12 64.97 41.27
C GLY A 78 121.55 64.74 40.77
N GLN A 79 122.54 64.69 41.67
CA GLN A 79 123.91 64.34 41.33
C GLN A 79 124.07 62.81 41.10
N PRO A 80 125.01 62.37 40.24
CA PRO A 80 125.34 60.95 40.12
C PRO A 80 125.77 60.40 41.50
N PRO A 81 125.25 59.23 41.93
CA PRO A 81 125.53 58.73 43.27
C PRO A 81 127.01 58.37 43.40
N THR A 82 127.77 59.23 44.08
CA THR A 82 129.19 58.99 44.39
C THR A 82 129.37 58.37 45.78
N THR A 83 128.28 58.21 46.56
CA THR A 83 128.27 57.62 47.91
C THR A 83 127.23 56.49 48.02
N VAL A 84 127.53 55.48 48.86
CA VAL A 84 126.68 54.28 49.07
C VAL A 84 125.33 54.62 49.72
N GLU A 85 125.28 55.66 50.55
CA GLU A 85 124.07 56.12 51.23
C GLU A 85 123.07 56.76 50.25
N GLY A 86 123.53 57.59 49.31
CA GLY A 86 122.68 58.20 48.28
C GLY A 86 122.09 57.18 47.29
N LEU A 87 122.84 56.11 47.00
CA LEU A 87 122.33 54.97 46.22
C LEU A 87 121.21 54.24 46.99
N SER A 88 121.37 54.03 48.29
CA SER A 88 120.40 53.34 49.14
C SER A 88 119.09 54.11 49.29
N GLU A 89 119.17 55.44 49.51
CA GLU A 89 117.99 56.31 49.60
C GLU A 89 117.20 56.34 48.27
N ARG A 90 117.90 56.44 47.14
CA ARG A 90 117.25 56.39 45.81
C ARG A 90 116.60 55.04 45.53
N LEU A 91 117.25 53.93 45.88
CA LEU A 91 116.69 52.59 45.75
C LEU A 91 115.44 52.42 46.61
N GLN A 92 115.44 52.91 47.86
CA GLN A 92 114.26 52.87 48.72
C GLN A 92 113.09 53.69 48.15
N ARG A 93 113.33 54.89 47.62
CA ARG A 93 112.29 55.70 46.95
C ARG A 93 111.79 55.04 45.67
N MET A 94 112.68 54.47 44.86
CA MET A 94 112.29 53.74 43.65
C MET A 94 111.46 52.49 43.98
N LEU A 95 111.82 51.74 45.01
CA LEU A 95 111.03 50.60 45.49
C LEU A 95 109.67 51.04 46.01
N ARG A 96 109.61 52.14 46.76
CA ARG A 96 108.34 52.70 47.22
C ARG A 96 107.44 53.13 46.06
N LEU A 97 107.98 53.87 45.09
CA LEU A 97 107.24 54.27 43.89
C LEU A 97 106.79 53.05 43.06
N ALA A 98 107.64 52.02 42.94
CA ALA A 98 107.26 50.79 42.26
C ALA A 98 106.16 50.01 43.00
N GLN A 99 106.18 50.02 44.34
CA GLN A 99 105.12 49.43 45.17
C GLN A 99 103.80 50.22 45.04
N GLU A 100 103.86 51.55 45.04
CA GLU A 100 102.71 52.43 44.82
C GLU A 100 102.13 52.20 43.41
N GLU A 101 102.96 52.16 42.36
CA GLU A 101 102.53 51.85 40.98
C GLU A 101 101.96 50.43 40.85
N ALA A 102 102.55 49.44 41.53
CA ALA A 102 102.01 48.07 41.57
C ALA A 102 100.65 48.01 42.28
N ALA A 103 100.45 48.78 43.34
CA ALA A 103 99.17 48.88 44.03
C ALA A 103 98.12 49.56 43.14
N ASP A 104 98.49 50.64 42.45
CA ASP A 104 97.61 51.36 41.54
C ASP A 104 97.20 50.50 40.33
N THR A 105 98.15 49.82 39.71
CA THR A 105 97.86 48.89 38.59
C THR A 105 96.95 47.75 39.04
N LYS A 106 97.18 47.18 40.23
CA LYS A 106 96.30 46.16 40.80
C LYS A 106 94.90 46.72 41.09
N ALA A 107 94.79 47.91 41.67
CA ALA A 107 93.51 48.55 41.96
C ALA A 107 92.71 48.83 40.68
N ARG A 108 93.37 49.31 39.62
CA ARG A 108 92.75 49.50 38.29
C ARG A 108 92.28 48.17 37.70
N ALA A 109 93.13 47.14 37.73
CA ALA A 109 92.77 45.82 37.21
C ALA A 109 91.59 45.18 37.99
N GLU A 110 91.54 45.35 39.32
CA GLU A 110 90.42 44.89 40.15
C GLU A 110 89.13 45.66 39.85
N ALA A 111 89.21 46.98 39.66
CA ALA A 111 88.07 47.80 39.27
C ALA A 111 87.54 47.42 37.88
N GLU A 112 88.42 47.26 36.89
CA GLU A 112 88.07 46.81 35.54
C GLU A 112 87.45 45.40 35.56
N ALA A 113 88.04 44.46 36.30
CA ALA A 113 87.48 43.12 36.48
C ALA A 113 86.11 43.17 37.16
N GLY A 114 85.92 44.04 38.15
CA GLY A 114 84.63 44.31 38.78
C GLY A 114 83.60 44.82 37.78
N HIS A 115 83.96 45.80 36.96
CA HIS A 115 83.08 46.33 35.92
C HIS A 115 82.70 45.28 34.86
N ILE A 116 83.65 44.45 34.42
CA ILE A 116 83.38 43.37 33.46
C ILE A 116 82.42 42.34 34.06
N ARG A 117 82.64 41.92 35.32
CA ARG A 117 81.75 40.98 36.01
C ARG A 117 80.35 41.56 36.19
N ALA A 118 80.25 42.79 36.69
CA ALA A 118 78.97 43.45 36.90
C ALA A 118 78.18 43.60 35.58
N LYS A 119 78.86 43.96 34.49
CA LYS A 119 78.24 44.02 33.17
C LYS A 119 77.77 42.64 32.68
N ALA A 120 78.62 41.62 32.80
CA ALA A 120 78.26 40.26 32.39
C ALA A 120 77.07 39.70 33.21
N GLU A 121 77.03 39.98 34.50
CA GLU A 121 75.91 39.61 35.38
C GLU A 121 74.62 40.34 35.02
N ALA A 122 74.72 41.65 34.76
CA ALA A 122 73.59 42.45 34.29
C ALA A 122 73.04 41.92 32.95
N ASP A 123 73.90 41.67 31.97
CA ASP A 123 73.52 41.14 30.66
C ASP A 123 72.90 39.73 30.78
N ALA A 124 73.48 38.86 31.62
CA ALA A 124 72.93 37.53 31.88
C ALA A 124 71.56 37.59 32.56
N SER A 125 71.36 38.50 33.53
CA SER A 125 70.08 38.70 34.19
C SER A 125 69.01 39.23 33.22
N ALA A 126 69.38 40.17 32.35
CA ALA A 126 68.50 40.71 31.32
C ALA A 126 68.10 39.65 30.29
N MET A 127 69.04 38.79 29.87
CA MET A 127 68.72 37.66 28.99
C MET A 127 67.76 36.67 29.65
N ARG A 128 68.00 36.29 30.91
CA ARG A 128 67.09 35.38 31.65
C ARG A 128 65.68 35.96 31.76
N ALA A 129 65.56 37.24 32.14
CA ALA A 129 64.26 37.89 32.23
C ALA A 129 63.51 37.91 30.89
N ARG A 130 64.22 38.16 29.78
CA ARG A 130 63.62 38.10 28.42
C ARG A 130 63.17 36.69 28.06
N TYR A 131 63.95 35.66 28.37
CA TYR A 131 63.56 34.28 28.10
C TYR A 131 62.36 33.84 28.94
N GLU A 132 62.31 34.24 30.22
CA GLU A 132 61.17 33.96 31.08
C GLU A 132 59.89 34.63 30.55
N GLN A 133 59.99 35.88 30.11
CA GLN A 133 58.88 36.58 29.44
C GLN A 133 58.43 35.84 28.18
N LEU A 134 59.37 35.48 27.29
CA LEU A 134 59.06 34.75 26.06
C LEU A 134 58.41 33.38 26.33
N LEU A 135 58.90 32.65 27.33
CA LEU A 135 58.32 31.37 27.72
C LEU A 135 56.89 31.54 28.26
N SER A 136 56.65 32.60 29.05
CA SER A 136 55.31 32.90 29.55
C SER A 136 54.34 33.27 28.42
N GLU A 137 54.78 34.06 27.43
CA GLU A 137 53.98 34.43 26.26
C GLU A 137 53.68 33.22 25.37
N LEU A 138 54.64 32.32 25.19
CA LEU A 138 54.41 31.07 24.44
C LEU A 138 53.44 30.15 25.18
N ASP A 139 53.50 30.07 26.51
CA ASP A 139 52.56 29.28 27.30
C ASP A 139 51.13 29.86 27.24
N THR A 140 50.98 31.20 27.34
CA THR A 140 49.67 31.84 27.17
C THR A 140 49.11 31.62 25.77
N ARG A 141 49.92 31.84 24.73
CA ARG A 141 49.52 31.62 23.34
C ARG A 141 49.15 30.17 23.07
N ARG A 142 49.88 29.21 23.67
CA ARG A 142 49.56 27.79 23.57
C ARG A 142 48.20 27.49 24.21
N LYS A 143 47.94 28.01 25.41
CA LYS A 143 46.65 27.82 26.11
C LYS A 143 45.48 28.43 25.34
N GLU A 144 45.66 29.61 24.78
CA GLU A 144 44.66 30.28 23.93
C GLU A 144 44.36 29.45 22.68
N MET A 145 45.40 29.02 21.95
CA MET A 145 45.25 28.16 20.78
C MET A 145 44.56 26.82 21.11
N GLU A 146 44.91 26.19 22.24
CA GLU A 146 44.27 24.95 22.69
C GLU A 146 42.80 25.17 23.07
N ALA A 147 42.46 26.32 23.67
CA ALA A 147 41.09 26.69 24.01
C ALA A 147 40.26 26.97 22.74
N GLU A 148 40.78 27.77 21.81
CA GLU A 148 40.15 28.04 20.51
C GLU A 148 39.95 26.76 19.72
N HIS A 149 40.97 25.90 19.64
CA HIS A 149 40.88 24.62 18.95
C HIS A 149 39.80 23.72 19.57
N ARG A 150 39.73 23.66 20.91
CA ARG A 150 38.70 22.91 21.63
C ARG A 150 37.31 23.47 21.34
N GLU A 151 37.15 24.79 21.30
CA GLU A 151 35.88 25.44 21.00
C GLU A 151 35.44 25.16 19.55
N VAL A 152 36.35 25.28 18.58
CA VAL A 152 36.09 24.96 17.17
C VAL A 152 35.69 23.48 17.02
N LEU A 153 36.41 22.56 17.66
CA LEU A 153 36.04 21.15 17.65
C LEU A 153 34.69 20.88 18.32
N ALA A 154 34.38 21.57 19.42
CA ALA A 154 33.08 21.44 20.08
C ALA A 154 31.94 21.94 19.20
N LYS A 155 32.10 23.11 18.55
CA LYS A 155 31.13 23.64 17.57
C LYS A 155 30.96 22.70 16.39
N ALA A 156 32.05 22.24 15.78
CA ALA A 156 32.00 21.32 14.66
C ALA A 156 31.31 19.99 15.01
N ARG A 157 31.53 19.46 16.24
CA ARG A 157 30.83 18.27 16.74
C ARG A 157 29.34 18.53 16.94
N ALA A 158 28.97 19.65 17.55
CA ALA A 158 27.56 20.01 17.77
C ALA A 158 26.82 20.25 16.44
N GLU A 159 27.48 20.88 15.46
CA GLU A 159 26.94 21.06 14.10
C GLU A 159 26.76 19.72 13.39
N ALA A 160 27.76 18.83 13.46
CA ALA A 160 27.67 17.50 12.87
C ALA A 160 26.54 16.67 13.51
N GLU A 161 26.39 16.70 14.84
CA GLU A 161 25.30 16.06 15.56
C GLU A 161 23.94 16.64 15.14
N GLY A 162 23.82 17.97 15.06
CA GLY A 162 22.61 18.63 14.59
C GLY A 162 22.24 18.30 13.13
N ILE A 163 23.22 18.11 12.24
CA ILE A 163 22.99 17.65 10.86
C ILE A 163 22.50 16.19 10.87
N LEU A 164 23.13 15.32 11.65
CA LEU A 164 22.74 13.91 11.74
C LEU A 164 21.32 13.75 12.30
N ASP A 165 20.95 14.54 13.31
CA ASP A 165 19.61 14.47 13.90
C ASP A 165 18.54 15.00 12.94
N LYS A 166 18.83 16.09 12.22
CA LYS A 166 17.94 16.58 11.15
C LYS A 166 17.76 15.55 10.04
N ALA A 167 18.85 14.93 9.59
CA ALA A 167 18.81 13.91 8.54
C ALA A 167 18.05 12.66 8.99
N LYS A 168 18.21 12.22 10.25
CA LYS A 168 17.42 11.13 10.83
C LYS A 168 15.93 11.48 10.90
N ALA A 169 15.59 12.66 11.42
CA ALA A 169 14.20 13.11 11.51
C ALA A 169 13.54 13.22 10.13
N GLU A 170 14.27 13.70 9.11
CA GLU A 170 13.78 13.76 7.74
C GLU A 170 13.60 12.36 7.14
N ARG A 171 14.55 11.45 7.34
CA ARG A 171 14.42 10.05 6.95
C ARG A 171 13.19 9.40 7.59
N ASP A 172 13.03 9.50 8.90
CA ASP A 172 11.94 8.87 9.63
C ASP A 172 10.57 9.43 9.18
N ARG A 173 10.52 10.73 8.87
CA ARG A 173 9.34 11.36 8.26
C ARG A 173 9.04 10.80 6.87
N LEU A 174 10.04 10.72 5.99
CA LEU A 174 9.87 10.18 4.64
C LEU A 174 9.48 8.69 4.66
N ASP A 175 10.05 7.92 5.58
CA ASP A 175 9.69 6.51 5.78
C ASP A 175 8.23 6.39 6.21
N THR A 176 7.80 7.18 7.19
CA THR A 176 6.40 7.23 7.65
C THR A 176 5.45 7.64 6.52
N ASP A 177 5.78 8.70 5.78
CA ASP A 177 4.99 9.18 4.64
C ASP A 177 4.90 8.12 3.52
N ALA A 178 6.00 7.40 3.25
CA ALA A 178 6.03 6.32 2.27
C ALA A 178 5.20 5.11 2.72
N GLU A 179 5.24 4.76 4.01
CA GLU A 179 4.44 3.68 4.59
C GLU A 179 2.94 3.99 4.53
N GLN A 180 2.56 5.23 4.86
CA GLN A 180 1.18 5.69 4.73
C GLN A 180 0.70 5.64 3.27
N ARG A 181 1.53 6.08 2.32
CA ARG A 181 1.19 5.98 0.89
C ARG A 181 1.06 4.54 0.42
N ARG A 182 1.95 3.64 0.86
CA ARG A 182 1.83 2.21 0.55
C ARG A 182 0.52 1.63 1.08
N ALA A 183 0.20 1.89 2.35
CA ALA A 183 -1.04 1.44 2.97
C ALA A 183 -2.28 1.99 2.25
N GLN A 184 -2.28 3.28 1.88
CA GLN A 184 -3.37 3.89 1.13
C GLN A 184 -3.55 3.25 -0.26
N VAL A 185 -2.45 3.03 -0.99
CA VAL A 185 -2.50 2.38 -2.30
C VAL A 185 -2.98 0.93 -2.20
N GLU A 186 -2.55 0.20 -1.16
CA GLU A 186 -3.02 -1.15 -0.89
C GLU A 186 -4.52 -1.17 -0.59
N GLU A 187 -5.02 -0.27 0.26
CA GLU A 187 -6.44 -0.13 0.59
C GLU A 187 -7.28 0.22 -0.66
N ASP A 188 -6.86 1.23 -1.43
CA ASP A 188 -7.53 1.64 -2.66
C ASP A 188 -7.55 0.50 -3.69
N PHE A 189 -6.44 -0.24 -3.80
CA PHE A 189 -6.36 -1.41 -4.67
C PHE A 189 -7.30 -2.53 -4.22
N GLU A 190 -7.36 -2.84 -2.93
CA GLU A 190 -8.28 -3.84 -2.39
C GLU A 190 -9.74 -3.46 -2.63
N ILE A 191 -10.10 -2.20 -2.41
CA ILE A 191 -11.44 -1.67 -2.69
C ILE A 191 -11.76 -1.78 -4.18
N ALA A 192 -10.86 -1.34 -5.06
CA ALA A 192 -11.06 -1.42 -6.51
C ALA A 192 -11.18 -2.86 -6.99
N MET A 193 -10.36 -3.78 -6.46
CA MET A 193 -10.42 -5.20 -6.81
C MET A 193 -11.65 -5.90 -6.24
N ALA A 194 -12.13 -5.51 -5.06
CA ALA A 194 -13.40 -5.98 -4.51
C ALA A 194 -14.59 -5.49 -5.36
N ALA A 195 -14.60 -4.21 -5.76
CA ALA A 195 -15.60 -3.64 -6.64
C ALA A 195 -15.64 -4.37 -8.00
N ARG A 196 -14.48 -4.56 -8.63
CA ARG A 196 -14.36 -5.30 -9.90
C ARG A 196 -14.79 -6.76 -9.78
N ARG A 197 -14.44 -7.45 -8.68
CA ARG A 197 -14.90 -8.82 -8.40
C ARG A 197 -16.42 -8.87 -8.24
N ASN A 198 -17.02 -7.93 -7.53
CA ASN A 198 -18.47 -7.86 -7.33
C ASN A 198 -19.20 -7.57 -8.65
N GLU A 199 -18.68 -6.66 -9.47
CA GLU A 199 -19.23 -6.36 -10.80
C GLU A 199 -19.14 -7.59 -11.72
N ALA A 200 -17.99 -8.26 -11.76
CA ALA A 200 -17.83 -9.50 -12.54
C ALA A 200 -18.78 -10.61 -12.07
N MET A 201 -18.95 -10.81 -10.75
CA MET A 201 -19.92 -11.77 -10.21
C MET A 201 -21.36 -11.41 -10.57
N ARG A 202 -21.73 -10.13 -10.56
CA ARG A 202 -23.06 -9.67 -10.98
C ARG A 202 -23.29 -9.92 -12.47
N ALA A 203 -22.32 -9.61 -13.33
CA ALA A 203 -22.40 -9.86 -14.76
C ALA A 203 -22.52 -11.37 -15.07
N LEU A 204 -21.76 -12.21 -14.36
CA LEU A 204 -21.87 -13.67 -14.50
C LEU A 204 -23.25 -14.17 -14.05
N ALA A 205 -23.76 -13.70 -12.91
CA ALA A 205 -25.09 -14.06 -12.42
C ALA A 205 -26.21 -13.60 -13.38
N GLU A 206 -26.08 -12.42 -13.98
CA GLU A 206 -27.01 -11.93 -14.99
C GLU A 206 -26.94 -12.76 -16.28
N GLN A 207 -25.74 -13.15 -16.71
CA GLN A 207 -25.55 -14.04 -17.86
C GLN A 207 -26.14 -15.43 -17.60
N GLU A 208 -25.95 -15.97 -16.39
CA GLU A 208 -26.54 -17.26 -15.98
C GLU A 208 -28.06 -17.17 -15.91
N ALA A 209 -28.61 -16.09 -15.32
CA ALA A 209 -30.05 -15.86 -15.23
C ALA A 209 -30.69 -15.72 -16.62
N THR A 210 -30.07 -14.94 -17.53
CA THR A 210 -30.56 -14.78 -18.90
C THR A 210 -30.48 -16.09 -19.68
N SER A 211 -29.35 -16.80 -19.61
CA SER A 211 -29.18 -18.11 -20.24
C SER A 211 -30.21 -19.13 -19.74
N LYS A 212 -30.46 -19.16 -18.42
CA LYS A 212 -31.48 -20.02 -17.81
C LYS A 212 -32.89 -19.63 -18.26
N ALA A 213 -33.23 -18.34 -18.26
CA ALA A 213 -34.52 -17.86 -18.71
C ALA A 213 -34.77 -18.18 -20.20
N GLU A 214 -33.76 -18.06 -21.06
CA GLU A 214 -33.86 -18.46 -22.46
C GLU A 214 -33.99 -19.97 -22.63
N ALA A 215 -33.23 -20.77 -21.87
CA ALA A 215 -33.34 -22.22 -21.90
C ALA A 215 -34.75 -22.67 -21.46
N GLU A 216 -35.28 -22.09 -20.38
CA GLU A 216 -36.66 -22.31 -19.94
C GLU A 216 -37.69 -21.87 -20.99
N ARG A 217 -37.46 -20.74 -21.67
CA ARG A 217 -38.32 -20.29 -22.78
C ARG A 217 -38.31 -21.29 -23.94
N ARG A 218 -37.14 -21.72 -24.40
CA ARG A 218 -37.01 -22.71 -25.49
C ARG A 218 -37.64 -24.05 -25.12
N VAL A 219 -37.50 -24.50 -23.87
CA VAL A 219 -38.18 -25.71 -23.38
C VAL A 219 -39.69 -25.51 -23.39
N ARG A 220 -40.21 -24.38 -22.88
CA ARG A 220 -41.64 -24.08 -22.92
C ARG A 220 -42.17 -24.07 -24.36
N GLU A 221 -41.56 -23.30 -25.25
CA GLU A 221 -41.92 -23.22 -26.68
C GLU A 221 -41.91 -24.62 -27.33
N ALA A 222 -40.84 -25.41 -27.14
CA ALA A 222 -40.77 -26.76 -27.68
C ALA A 222 -41.84 -27.70 -27.07
N THR A 223 -42.17 -27.56 -25.79
CA THR A 223 -43.24 -28.35 -25.17
C THR A 223 -44.63 -27.96 -25.68
N GLU A 224 -44.87 -26.67 -25.92
CA GLU A 224 -46.11 -26.15 -26.51
C GLU A 224 -46.24 -26.58 -27.97
N GLU A 225 -45.19 -26.47 -28.78
CA GLU A 225 -45.15 -26.97 -30.15
C GLU A 225 -45.38 -28.48 -30.21
N ALA A 226 -44.69 -29.26 -29.35
CA ALA A 226 -44.90 -30.69 -29.27
C ALA A 226 -46.33 -31.03 -28.83
N ALA A 227 -46.92 -30.26 -27.92
CA ALA A 227 -48.33 -30.42 -27.54
C ALA A 227 -49.27 -30.07 -28.70
N ALA A 228 -48.99 -29.01 -29.46
CA ALA A 228 -49.75 -28.62 -30.64
C ALA A 228 -49.66 -29.67 -31.76
N ILE A 229 -48.48 -30.23 -32.01
CA ILE A 229 -48.27 -31.33 -32.97
C ILE A 229 -49.05 -32.56 -32.50
N ARG A 230 -48.91 -32.96 -31.23
CA ARG A 230 -49.69 -34.08 -30.67
C ARG A 230 -51.20 -33.85 -30.79
N ALA A 231 -51.68 -32.63 -30.55
CA ALA A 231 -53.08 -32.28 -30.71
C ALA A 231 -53.54 -32.35 -32.17
N LYS A 232 -52.74 -31.87 -33.12
CA LYS A 232 -53.01 -32.00 -34.57
C LYS A 232 -53.05 -33.45 -35.01
N VAL A 233 -52.06 -34.26 -34.63
CA VAL A 233 -52.01 -35.69 -34.94
C VAL A 233 -53.22 -36.40 -34.33
N ALA A 234 -53.57 -36.12 -33.07
CA ALA A 234 -54.77 -36.69 -32.45
C ALA A 234 -56.07 -36.28 -33.17
N ALA A 235 -56.16 -35.03 -33.65
CA ALA A 235 -57.29 -34.56 -34.44
C ALA A 235 -57.36 -35.23 -35.82
N GLU A 236 -56.23 -35.38 -36.51
CA GLU A 236 -56.12 -36.10 -37.78
C GLU A 236 -56.43 -37.59 -37.62
N GLU A 237 -55.90 -38.24 -36.57
CA GLU A 237 -56.23 -39.62 -36.24
C GLU A 237 -57.73 -39.78 -35.95
N LYS A 238 -58.34 -38.85 -35.22
CA LYS A 238 -59.79 -38.85 -34.98
C LYS A 238 -60.56 -38.70 -36.28
N ALA A 239 -60.19 -37.73 -37.12
CA ALA A 239 -60.81 -37.52 -38.43
C ALA A 239 -60.66 -38.73 -39.34
N ALA A 240 -59.50 -39.38 -39.36
CA ALA A 240 -59.25 -40.60 -40.11
C ALA A 240 -60.10 -41.78 -39.57
N LYS A 241 -60.20 -41.93 -38.25
CA LYS A 241 -61.07 -42.94 -37.62
C LYS A 241 -62.54 -42.68 -37.95
N ASP A 242 -62.99 -41.44 -37.93
CA ASP A 242 -64.35 -41.05 -38.28
C ASP A 242 -64.64 -41.29 -39.78
N ASP A 243 -63.68 -41.02 -40.67
CA ASP A 243 -63.80 -41.32 -42.11
C ASP A 243 -63.82 -42.85 -42.37
N ILE A 244 -62.95 -43.61 -41.72
CA ILE A 244 -62.95 -45.07 -41.78
C ILE A 244 -64.29 -45.62 -41.26
N ALA A 245 -64.81 -45.09 -40.15
CA ALA A 245 -66.10 -45.48 -39.60
C ALA A 245 -67.24 -45.16 -40.56
N ARG A 246 -67.20 -44.00 -41.25
CA ARG A 246 -68.16 -43.61 -42.27
C ARG A 246 -68.13 -44.57 -43.46
N ARG A 247 -66.96 -44.80 -44.07
CA ARG A 247 -66.80 -45.76 -45.18
C ARG A 247 -67.23 -47.16 -44.80
N ARG A 248 -66.96 -47.58 -43.55
CA ARG A 248 -67.42 -48.87 -43.03
C ARG A 248 -68.93 -48.92 -42.92
N ARG A 249 -69.59 -47.85 -42.44
CA ARG A 249 -71.06 -47.77 -42.42
C ARG A 249 -71.64 -47.80 -43.82
N GLU A 250 -71.15 -46.97 -44.73
CA GLU A 250 -71.57 -46.94 -46.13
C GLU A 250 -71.40 -48.32 -46.81
N SER A 251 -70.26 -48.98 -46.60
CA SER A 251 -70.03 -50.33 -47.12
C SER A 251 -70.97 -51.39 -46.52
N VAL A 252 -71.29 -51.29 -45.22
CA VAL A 252 -72.26 -52.18 -44.57
C VAL A 252 -73.68 -51.89 -45.05
N GLU A 253 -74.03 -50.63 -45.25
CA GLU A 253 -75.32 -50.21 -45.80
C GLU A 253 -75.50 -50.67 -47.24
N ASP A 254 -74.48 -50.52 -48.09
CA ASP A 254 -74.50 -51.03 -49.47
C ASP A 254 -74.54 -52.56 -49.52
N ALA A 255 -73.80 -53.25 -48.64
CA ALA A 255 -73.90 -54.72 -48.52
C ALA A 255 -75.29 -55.17 -48.06
N ASN A 256 -75.89 -54.45 -47.10
CA ASN A 256 -77.26 -54.70 -46.65
C ASN A 256 -78.27 -54.39 -47.76
N ARG A 257 -78.06 -53.34 -48.56
CA ARG A 257 -78.90 -53.01 -49.72
C ARG A 257 -78.85 -54.12 -50.77
N ARG A 258 -77.65 -54.57 -51.17
CA ARG A 258 -77.49 -55.72 -52.08
C ARG A 258 -78.11 -57.00 -51.53
N ARG A 259 -77.97 -57.25 -50.23
CA ARG A 259 -78.62 -58.38 -49.57
C ARG A 259 -80.15 -58.26 -49.63
N GLN A 260 -80.69 -57.07 -49.37
CA GLN A 260 -82.12 -56.82 -49.43
C GLN A 260 -82.66 -56.94 -50.87
N GLU A 261 -81.95 -56.40 -51.86
CA GLU A 261 -82.24 -56.54 -53.29
C GLU A 261 -82.26 -58.02 -53.71
N SER A 262 -81.24 -58.78 -53.30
CA SER A 262 -81.18 -60.22 -53.56
C SER A 262 -82.31 -61.00 -52.86
N ILE A 263 -82.70 -60.63 -51.64
CA ILE A 263 -83.86 -61.22 -50.94
C ILE A 263 -85.15 -60.87 -51.67
N THR A 264 -85.33 -59.62 -52.12
CA THR A 264 -86.52 -59.23 -52.89
C THR A 264 -86.60 -59.95 -54.23
N GLU A 265 -85.48 -60.14 -54.92
CA GLU A 265 -85.43 -60.89 -56.18
C GLU A 265 -85.69 -62.39 -55.96
N ALA A 266 -85.12 -62.98 -54.90
CA ALA A 266 -85.41 -64.36 -54.50
C ALA A 266 -86.89 -64.57 -54.14
N ASN A 267 -87.50 -63.62 -53.43
CA ASN A 267 -88.92 -63.66 -53.10
C ASN A 267 -89.80 -63.44 -54.33
N ALA A 268 -89.40 -62.60 -55.28
CA ALA A 268 -90.11 -62.43 -56.55
C ALA A 268 -90.11 -63.72 -57.37
N ARG A 269 -88.97 -64.41 -57.46
CA ARG A 269 -88.87 -65.73 -58.13
C ARG A 269 -89.70 -66.81 -57.42
N LEU A 270 -89.76 -66.78 -56.08
CA LEU A 270 -90.61 -67.68 -55.30
C LEU A 270 -92.10 -67.41 -55.52
N ALA A 271 -92.50 -66.14 -55.64
CA ALA A 271 -93.86 -65.75 -55.95
C ALA A 271 -94.25 -66.18 -57.38
N GLU A 272 -93.40 -65.93 -58.38
CA GLU A 272 -93.61 -66.41 -59.75
C GLU A 272 -93.74 -67.93 -59.82
N ALA A 273 -92.86 -68.67 -59.14
CA ALA A 273 -92.93 -70.13 -59.09
C ALA A 273 -94.21 -70.63 -58.39
N SER A 274 -94.68 -69.95 -57.34
CA SER A 274 -95.93 -70.30 -56.64
C SER A 274 -97.16 -69.98 -57.48
N ASP A 275 -97.16 -68.86 -58.19
CA ASP A 275 -98.25 -68.47 -59.09
C ASP A 275 -98.35 -69.42 -60.30
N GLU A 276 -97.21 -69.90 -60.80
CA GLU A 276 -97.19 -70.88 -61.89
C GLU A 276 -97.62 -72.28 -61.41
N ALA A 277 -97.25 -72.69 -60.20
CA ALA A 277 -97.74 -73.92 -59.56
C ALA A 277 -99.26 -73.87 -59.35
N ASN A 278 -99.79 -72.75 -58.84
CA ASN A 278 -101.23 -72.56 -58.65
C ASN A 278 -102.01 -72.55 -59.98
N ARG A 279 -101.41 -72.05 -61.06
CA ARG A 279 -101.99 -72.08 -62.41
C ARG A 279 -102.11 -73.51 -62.93
N ARG A 280 -101.04 -74.32 -62.83
CA ARG A 280 -101.05 -75.74 -63.22
C ARG A 280 -102.08 -76.56 -62.43
N VAL A 281 -102.24 -76.29 -61.13
CA VAL A 281 -103.25 -76.96 -60.30
C VAL A 281 -104.69 -76.60 -60.74
N ARG A 282 -104.96 -75.34 -61.06
CA ARG A 282 -106.28 -74.92 -61.58
C ARG A 282 -106.60 -75.58 -62.92
N GLU A 283 -105.67 -75.55 -63.86
CA GLU A 283 -105.85 -76.17 -65.19
C GLU A 283 -106.09 -77.68 -65.09
N ALA A 284 -105.38 -78.39 -64.21
CA ALA A 284 -105.59 -79.82 -63.95
C ALA A 284 -106.95 -80.12 -63.30
N THR A 285 -107.42 -79.23 -62.42
CA THR A 285 -108.73 -79.40 -61.74
C THR A 285 -109.89 -79.16 -62.72
N GLU A 286 -109.76 -78.18 -63.60
CA GLU A 286 -110.74 -77.90 -64.66
C GLU A 286 -110.84 -79.04 -65.68
N GLU A 287 -109.70 -79.62 -66.09
CA GLU A 287 -109.69 -80.81 -66.96
C GLU A 287 -110.34 -82.04 -66.32
N SER A 288 -110.07 -82.29 -65.03
CA SER A 288 -110.66 -83.40 -64.29
C SER A 288 -112.18 -83.29 -64.22
N THR A 289 -112.68 -82.08 -63.94
CA THR A 289 -114.12 -81.78 -63.85
C THR A 289 -114.81 -81.98 -65.20
N LYS A 290 -114.14 -81.63 -66.31
CA LYS A 290 -114.63 -81.84 -67.68
C LYS A 290 -114.78 -83.33 -68.03
N ARG A 291 -113.82 -84.17 -67.62
CA ARG A 291 -113.85 -85.63 -67.85
C ARG A 291 -114.96 -86.31 -67.04
N ILE A 292 -115.23 -85.85 -65.81
CA ILE A 292 -116.32 -86.37 -64.96
C ILE A 292 -117.69 -86.09 -65.57
N ASN A 293 -117.93 -84.87 -66.07
CA ASN A 293 -119.21 -84.51 -66.69
C ASN A 293 -119.50 -85.30 -67.97
N GLN A 294 -118.49 -85.52 -68.81
CA GLN A 294 -118.62 -86.35 -70.03
C GLN A 294 -118.89 -87.84 -69.73
N ALA A 295 -118.42 -88.35 -68.58
CA ALA A 295 -118.71 -89.70 -68.13
C ALA A 295 -120.15 -89.82 -67.58
N ALA A 296 -120.65 -88.79 -66.90
CA ALA A 296 -122.03 -88.76 -66.39
C ALA A 296 -123.07 -88.73 -67.53
N GLU A 297 -122.85 -87.94 -68.59
CA GLU A 297 -123.75 -87.88 -69.76
C GLU A 297 -123.85 -89.22 -70.51
N LYS A 298 -122.74 -89.97 -70.62
CA LYS A 298 -122.72 -91.30 -71.25
C LYS A 298 -123.46 -92.37 -70.44
N VAL A 299 -123.56 -92.21 -69.11
CA VAL A 299 -124.29 -93.14 -68.23
C VAL A 299 -125.81 -92.90 -68.28
N GLU A 300 -126.25 -91.65 -68.43
CA GLU A 300 -127.66 -91.31 -68.63
C GLU A 300 -128.18 -91.78 -70.00
N ALA A 301 -127.41 -91.59 -71.07
CA ALA A 301 -127.78 -92.08 -72.41
C ALA A 301 -127.98 -93.61 -72.48
N LEU A 302 -127.22 -94.38 -71.68
CA LEU A 302 -127.37 -95.84 -71.58
C LEU A 302 -128.58 -96.27 -70.72
N ARG A 303 -129.05 -95.43 -69.79
CA ARG A 303 -130.27 -95.68 -69.00
C ARG A 303 -131.54 -95.47 -69.82
N GLU A 304 -131.59 -94.44 -70.66
CA GLU A 304 -132.73 -94.19 -71.55
C GLU A 304 -132.89 -95.28 -72.63
N LEU A 305 -131.78 -95.77 -73.20
CA LEU A 305 -131.80 -96.86 -74.18
C LEU A 305 -132.33 -98.18 -73.57
N ARG A 306 -131.99 -98.45 -72.31
CA ARG A 306 -132.46 -99.63 -71.55
C ARG A 306 -133.96 -99.54 -71.20
N ALA A 307 -134.47 -98.35 -70.90
CA ALA A 307 -135.89 -98.14 -70.62
C ALA A 307 -136.76 -98.28 -71.89
N GLY A 308 -136.23 -97.92 -73.07
CA GLY A 308 -136.89 -98.12 -74.36
C GLY A 308 -137.05 -99.60 -74.76
N ILE A 309 -136.01 -100.41 -74.57
CA ILE A 309 -136.02 -101.84 -74.88
C ILE A 309 -136.96 -102.62 -73.93
N ALA A 310 -137.04 -102.22 -72.65
CA ALA A 310 -137.92 -102.85 -71.67
C ALA A 310 -139.42 -102.65 -71.95
N LYS A 311 -139.82 -101.55 -72.61
CA LYS A 311 -141.22 -101.31 -73.05
C LYS A 311 -141.60 -102.12 -74.28
N GLN A 312 -140.68 -102.30 -75.24
CA GLN A 312 -140.94 -103.04 -76.48
C GLN A 312 -141.09 -104.56 -76.26
N VAL A 313 -140.38 -105.14 -75.29
CA VAL A 313 -140.52 -106.57 -74.94
C VAL A 313 -141.83 -106.88 -74.18
N LYS A 314 -142.40 -105.91 -73.46
CA LYS A 314 -143.68 -106.08 -72.74
C LYS A 314 -144.91 -106.02 -73.65
N ALA A 315 -144.83 -105.28 -74.76
CA ALA A 315 -145.91 -105.15 -75.74
C ALA A 315 -146.02 -106.35 -76.70
N ALA A 316 -144.89 -106.96 -77.10
CA ALA A 316 -144.92 -108.14 -77.97
C ALA A 316 -145.35 -109.42 -77.23
N ARG A 317 -145.17 -109.48 -75.90
CA ARG A 317 -145.63 -110.60 -75.05
C ARG A 317 -147.14 -110.59 -74.79
N ALA A 318 -147.84 -109.49 -75.10
CA ALA A 318 -149.30 -109.37 -74.93
C ALA A 318 -150.10 -109.87 -76.15
N VAL A 319 -149.50 -109.93 -77.35
CA VAL A 319 -150.21 -110.34 -78.59
C VAL A 319 -149.99 -111.83 -78.94
N LEU A 320 -149.01 -112.51 -78.34
CA LEU A 320 -148.89 -113.98 -78.39
C LEU A 320 -149.58 -114.69 -77.22
N SER A 321 -150.45 -113.98 -76.50
CA SER A 321 -151.32 -114.54 -75.44
C SER A 321 -152.74 -114.90 -75.93
N GLU A 322 -153.08 -114.65 -77.19
CA GLU A 322 -154.45 -114.86 -77.71
C GLU A 322 -154.53 -115.85 -78.91
N ALA A 323 -153.44 -116.57 -79.24
CA ALA A 323 -153.48 -117.63 -80.25
C ALA A 323 -152.48 -118.79 -80.02
N HIS A 324 -152.35 -119.26 -78.76
CA HIS A 324 -151.86 -120.60 -78.46
C HIS A 324 -152.63 -121.21 -77.27
N GLU A 325 -153.94 -121.26 -77.43
CA GLU A 325 -154.83 -122.11 -76.63
C GLU A 325 -154.41 -123.60 -76.75
N VAL A 326 -154.67 -124.36 -75.68
CA VAL A 326 -154.74 -125.84 -75.62
C VAL A 326 -153.47 -126.59 -75.14
N LEU A 327 -153.50 -126.93 -73.84
CA LEU A 327 -153.04 -128.17 -73.18
C LEU A 327 -151.53 -128.48 -73.03
N GLY A 328 -151.11 -128.65 -71.78
CA GLY A 328 -150.39 -129.86 -71.33
C GLY A 328 -148.90 -129.75 -70.96
N GLU A 329 -148.62 -130.01 -69.67
CA GLU A 329 -147.37 -130.49 -69.03
C GLU A 329 -146.71 -131.73 -69.73
N PRO A 330 -145.48 -132.23 -69.39
CA PRO A 330 -144.77 -132.22 -68.07
C PRO A 330 -143.20 -132.12 -68.03
N GLU A 331 -142.68 -132.14 -66.78
CA GLU A 331 -141.36 -132.50 -66.14
C GLU A 331 -140.35 -133.51 -66.83
N PRO A 332 -139.17 -133.92 -66.24
CA PRO A 332 -138.09 -133.27 -65.44
C PRO A 332 -136.60 -133.74 -65.76
N GLN A 333 -135.58 -133.29 -64.97
CA GLN A 333 -134.28 -133.94 -64.51
C GLN A 333 -132.87 -133.29 -64.82
N ALA A 334 -132.13 -132.98 -63.72
CA ALA A 334 -130.68 -133.17 -63.33
C ALA A 334 -129.46 -132.75 -64.23
N PRO A 335 -128.16 -132.81 -63.79
CA PRO A 335 -127.41 -132.61 -62.50
C PRO A 335 -126.31 -131.47 -62.62
N GLU A 336 -125.64 -130.87 -61.60
CA GLU A 336 -124.63 -131.30 -60.56
C GLU A 336 -123.25 -131.76 -61.12
N ALA A 337 -122.02 -131.48 -60.60
CA ALA A 337 -121.42 -130.94 -59.35
C ALA A 337 -119.90 -130.62 -59.63
N THR A 338 -119.23 -129.55 -59.13
CA THR A 338 -118.50 -129.27 -57.85
C THR A 338 -116.94 -129.33 -57.85
N GLU A 339 -116.34 -128.24 -57.32
CA GLU A 339 -115.14 -128.10 -56.45
C GLU A 339 -113.65 -128.03 -56.93
N GLY A 340 -112.90 -127.12 -56.26
CA GLY A 340 -111.43 -127.09 -56.03
C GLY A 340 -110.64 -126.00 -56.82
N ALA A 341 -110.12 -124.87 -56.31
CA ALA A 341 -109.25 -124.49 -55.17
C ALA A 341 -107.75 -124.23 -55.52
N SER A 342 -107.25 -123.04 -55.14
CA SER A 342 -105.84 -122.54 -55.13
C SER A 342 -105.20 -122.22 -56.51
N ALA A 343 -104.36 -121.21 -56.75
CA ALA A 343 -103.75 -120.13 -55.97
C ALA A 343 -103.32 -118.99 -56.93
N GLY A 344 -103.25 -117.74 -56.44
CA GLY A 344 -102.43 -116.68 -57.04
C GLY A 344 -103.17 -115.55 -57.74
N THR A 345 -103.35 -114.41 -57.07
CA THR A 345 -103.43 -113.06 -57.67
C THR A 345 -103.25 -112.02 -56.58
N ASP A 346 -102.10 -111.32 -56.57
CA ASP A 346 -101.92 -110.06 -55.87
C ASP A 346 -100.92 -109.19 -56.64
N GLY A 347 -101.34 -107.96 -56.98
CA GLY A 347 -100.57 -106.85 -57.58
C GLY A 347 -100.12 -107.06 -59.03
N PRO A 348 -100.51 -106.20 -59.99
CA PRO A 348 -99.94 -104.85 -60.03
C PRO A 348 -100.93 -103.81 -60.64
N THR A 349 -100.74 -102.52 -60.87
CA THR A 349 -99.60 -101.62 -61.06
C THR A 349 -100.21 -100.20 -60.99
N ALA A 350 -99.78 -99.39 -60.03
CA ALA A 350 -99.89 -97.93 -60.05
C ALA A 350 -98.72 -97.45 -59.16
N LYS A 351 -97.93 -96.44 -59.48
CA LYS A 351 -98.28 -95.16 -60.11
C LYS A 351 -96.97 -94.50 -60.55
N ALA A 352 -96.78 -94.37 -61.86
CA ALA A 352 -95.91 -93.41 -62.51
C ALA A 352 -96.77 -92.15 -62.80
N ALA A 353 -96.31 -90.92 -62.86
CA ALA A 353 -94.98 -90.31 -62.80
C ALA A 353 -95.18 -88.79 -62.59
N GLY A 354 -94.08 -88.08 -62.30
CA GLY A 354 -93.88 -86.73 -62.82
C GLY A 354 -93.83 -85.61 -61.78
N GLU A 355 -92.60 -85.13 -61.58
CA GLU A 355 -92.20 -83.71 -61.60
C GLU A 355 -92.80 -82.71 -60.60
#